data_AF-A0A2V9CYZ7-F1
#
_entry.id   AF-A0A2V9CYZ7-F1
#
_cell.length_a   1.000
_cell.length_b   1.000
_cell.length_c   1.000
_cell.angle_alpha   90.00
_cell.angle_beta   90.00
_cell.angle_gamma   90.00
#
_symmetry.space_group_name_H-M   'P 1'
#
loop_
_entity.id
_entity.type
_entity.pdbx_description
1 polymer ?
#
loop_
_entity_poly.entity_id
_entity_poly.type
_entity_poly.pdbx_seq_one_letter_code
_entity_poly.pdbx_strand_id
1 'polypeptide(L)'
;MQRAVFTILLALTAFPVSSQQAHKEEKPFAKLAERVLHGWGRDAHLPPNLAQELGLTPQFEVVNVKQVAFHLNDNEIIAFNVSIQNQKDIVIFRITDTAWAYYLTSPEGVLRKAKHFEKSSAKSTEFQPQEISSSKARDGFKKEKQCWMDVARTSLLARACVLR
;
A
#
# COMPACT_ATOMS: atom_id res chain seq x y z
N MET A 1 -21.18 -59.21 57.34
CA MET A 1 -21.94 -59.09 56.09
C MET A 1 -21.74 -57.70 55.51
N GLN A 2 -21.32 -57.65 54.24
CA GLN A 2 -21.19 -56.53 53.29
C GLN A 2 -20.64 -55.15 53.74
N ARG A 3 -19.40 -54.89 53.32
CA ARG A 3 -18.81 -53.55 53.08
C ARG A 3 -19.49 -52.92 51.85
N ALA A 4 -20.05 -51.72 51.99
CA ALA A 4 -20.40 -50.87 50.85
C ALA A 4 -19.23 -49.92 50.56
N VAL A 5 -18.59 -50.10 49.42
CA VAL A 5 -17.51 -49.25 48.90
C VAL A 5 -18.15 -48.07 48.17
N PHE A 6 -17.92 -46.84 48.65
CA PHE A 6 -18.25 -45.64 47.90
C PHE A 6 -17.16 -45.38 46.87
N THR A 7 -17.46 -45.57 45.59
CA THR A 7 -16.62 -45.12 44.48
C THR A 7 -17.34 -43.96 43.80
N ILE A 8 -16.97 -42.72 44.14
CA ILE A 8 -17.37 -41.55 43.35
C ILE A 8 -16.25 -41.30 42.35
N LEU A 9 -16.58 -41.59 41.09
CA LEU A 9 -15.77 -41.42 39.90
C LEU A 9 -15.52 -39.93 39.65
N LEU A 10 -14.26 -39.47 39.69
CA LEU A 10 -13.89 -38.14 39.19
C LEU A 10 -14.01 -38.14 37.66
N ALA A 11 -15.05 -37.52 37.13
CA ALA A 11 -15.15 -37.22 35.71
C ALA A 11 -14.20 -36.06 35.37
N LEU A 12 -13.01 -36.40 34.87
CA LEU A 12 -12.14 -35.47 34.15
C LEU A 12 -12.78 -35.13 32.81
N THR A 13 -13.55 -34.05 32.76
CA THR A 13 -13.98 -33.47 31.48
C THR A 13 -12.77 -32.78 30.85
N ALA A 14 -12.11 -33.48 29.94
CA ALA A 14 -11.14 -32.89 29.02
C ALA A 14 -11.90 -31.90 28.11
N PHE A 15 -11.77 -30.61 28.40
CA PHE A 15 -12.17 -29.58 27.44
C PHE A 15 -11.25 -29.69 26.22
N PRO A 16 -11.78 -29.71 24.98
CA PRO A 16 -10.93 -29.54 23.82
C PRO A 16 -10.35 -28.13 23.92
N VAL A 17 -9.03 -28.04 24.11
CA VAL A 17 -8.26 -26.82 23.89
C VAL A 17 -8.46 -26.49 22.42
N SER A 18 -9.42 -25.60 22.15
CA SER A 18 -9.60 -24.98 20.85
C SER A 18 -8.30 -24.22 20.59
N SER A 19 -7.40 -24.81 19.81
CA SER A 19 -6.28 -24.11 19.23
C SER A 19 -6.87 -23.03 18.33
N GLN A 20 -7.13 -21.85 18.90
CA GLN A 20 -7.19 -20.63 18.12
C GLN A 20 -5.82 -20.51 17.48
N GLN A 21 -5.69 -21.07 16.28
CA GLN A 21 -4.68 -20.63 15.34
C GLN A 21 -4.89 -19.12 15.27
N ALA A 22 -4.00 -18.38 15.91
CA ALA A 22 -3.82 -16.97 15.64
C ALA A 22 -3.53 -16.91 14.14
N HIS A 23 -4.59 -16.72 13.34
CA HIS A 23 -4.44 -16.35 11.95
C HIS A 23 -3.56 -15.11 12.01
N LYS A 24 -2.30 -15.28 11.61
CA LYS A 24 -1.34 -14.18 11.48
C LYS A 24 -2.07 -13.16 10.63
N GLU A 25 -2.50 -12.06 11.24
CA GLU A 25 -3.30 -11.05 10.57
C GLU A 25 -2.43 -10.48 9.46
N GLU A 26 -2.59 -11.02 8.26
CA GLU A 26 -1.72 -10.71 7.14
C GLU A 26 -1.91 -9.23 6.81
N LYS A 27 -0.82 -8.46 6.87
CA LYS A 27 -0.81 -7.02 6.67
C LYS A 27 -1.48 -6.68 5.32
N PRO A 28 -2.62 -5.96 5.31
CA PRO A 28 -3.40 -5.74 4.08
C PRO A 28 -2.60 -5.12 2.93
N PHE A 29 -1.62 -4.28 3.25
CA PHE A 29 -0.79 -3.60 2.28
C PHE A 29 0.21 -4.53 1.56
N ALA A 30 0.77 -5.51 2.28
CA ALA A 30 1.62 -6.53 1.68
C ALA A 30 0.82 -7.46 0.75
N LYS A 31 -0.39 -7.85 1.16
CA LYS A 31 -1.30 -8.60 0.27
C LYS A 31 -1.62 -7.86 -1.01
N LEU A 32 -1.84 -6.54 -0.92
CA LEU A 32 -2.08 -5.73 -2.11
C LEU A 32 -0.88 -5.78 -3.06
N ALA A 33 0.33 -5.61 -2.54
CA ALA A 33 1.55 -5.70 -3.34
C ALA A 33 1.66 -7.04 -4.08
N GLU A 34 1.42 -8.15 -3.37
CA GLU A 34 1.41 -9.50 -3.96
C GLU A 34 0.34 -9.64 -5.06
N ARG A 35 -0.88 -9.16 -4.81
CA ARG A 35 -1.95 -9.19 -5.82
C ARG A 35 -1.61 -8.38 -7.06
N VAL A 36 -1.04 -7.18 -6.87
CA VAL A 36 -0.60 -6.33 -7.98
C VAL A 36 0.50 -7.04 -8.77
N LEU A 37 1.46 -7.65 -8.11
CA LEU A 37 2.56 -8.35 -8.75
C LEU A 37 2.11 -9.58 -9.57
N HIS A 38 1.15 -10.35 -9.05
CA HIS A 38 0.82 -11.68 -9.57
C HIS A 38 -0.51 -11.81 -10.31
N GLY A 39 -1.33 -10.76 -10.40
CA GLY A 39 -2.56 -10.86 -11.20
C GLY A 39 -3.34 -9.57 -11.45
N TRP A 40 -3.26 -8.58 -10.56
CA TRP A 40 -4.02 -7.33 -10.74
C TRP A 40 -3.27 -6.31 -11.59
N GLY A 41 -1.94 -6.26 -11.48
CA GLY A 41 -1.13 -5.24 -12.12
C GLY A 41 -0.86 -5.55 -13.59
N ARG A 42 -0.95 -4.51 -14.43
CA ARG A 42 -0.45 -4.54 -15.81
C ARG A 42 1.03 -4.18 -15.85
N ASP A 43 1.73 -4.63 -16.88
CA ASP A 43 3.10 -4.19 -17.13
C ASP A 43 3.13 -2.69 -17.43
N ALA A 44 4.02 -1.97 -16.75
CA ALA A 44 4.23 -0.54 -16.89
C ALA A 44 5.68 -0.16 -16.55
N HIS A 45 5.99 1.12 -16.77
CA HIS A 45 7.32 1.67 -16.60
C HIS A 45 7.28 2.92 -15.73
N LEU A 46 8.18 3.00 -14.75
CA LEU A 46 8.51 4.26 -14.10
C LEU A 46 9.61 4.95 -14.92
N PRO A 47 9.43 6.23 -15.27
CA PRO A 47 10.40 6.94 -16.09
C PRO A 47 11.72 7.16 -15.30
N PRO A 48 12.86 7.26 -15.99
CA PRO A 48 14.18 7.27 -15.35
C PRO A 48 14.37 8.38 -14.32
N ASN A 49 13.88 9.58 -14.61
CA ASN A 49 13.95 10.71 -13.70
C ASN A 49 13.23 10.41 -12.37
N LEU A 50 12.00 9.89 -12.42
CA LEU A 50 11.24 9.56 -11.22
C LEU A 50 11.89 8.42 -10.44
N ALA A 51 12.37 7.39 -11.14
CA ALA A 51 13.02 6.25 -10.50
C ALA A 51 14.27 6.65 -9.74
N GLN A 52 15.12 7.50 -10.33
CA GLN A 52 16.31 8.03 -9.70
C GLN A 52 15.96 8.97 -8.53
N GLU A 53 15.01 9.88 -8.72
CA GLU A 53 14.58 10.81 -7.67
C GLU A 53 13.97 10.12 -6.45
N LEU A 54 13.27 8.99 -6.66
CA LEU A 54 12.76 8.15 -5.58
C LEU A 54 13.83 7.24 -4.98
N GLY A 55 14.98 7.06 -5.64
CA GLY A 55 16.08 6.21 -5.20
C GLY A 55 15.81 4.72 -5.41
N LEU A 56 15.04 4.37 -6.44
CA LEU A 56 14.81 2.97 -6.86
C LEU A 56 16.04 2.37 -7.53
N THR A 57 16.78 3.19 -8.27
CA THR A 57 18.00 2.83 -8.98
C THR A 57 18.98 4.01 -8.89
N PRO A 58 20.29 3.75 -8.74
CA PRO A 58 21.30 4.80 -8.83
C PRO A 58 21.56 5.23 -10.29
N GLN A 59 21.18 4.43 -11.29
CA GLN A 59 21.33 4.74 -12.71
C GLN A 59 20.12 5.53 -13.24
N PHE A 60 20.35 6.32 -14.29
CA PHE A 60 19.25 6.96 -15.04
C PHE A 60 18.64 5.94 -16.01
N GLU A 61 17.81 5.05 -15.49
CA GLU A 61 17.20 3.96 -16.25
C GLU A 61 15.71 3.76 -15.92
N VAL A 62 15.00 3.13 -16.84
CA VAL A 62 13.60 2.75 -16.64
C VAL A 62 13.50 1.65 -15.60
N VAL A 63 12.56 1.77 -14.67
CA VAL A 63 12.21 0.70 -13.72
C VAL A 63 10.90 0.04 -14.16
N ASN A 64 10.91 -1.28 -14.31
CA ASN A 64 9.72 -2.03 -14.71
C ASN A 64 8.85 -2.31 -13.48
N VAL A 65 7.56 -2.08 -13.61
CA VAL A 65 6.62 -2.25 -12.51
C VAL A 65 5.38 -3.03 -12.95
N LYS A 66 4.74 -3.69 -12.00
CA LYS A 66 3.32 -4.06 -12.11
C LYS A 66 2.48 -2.93 -11.54
N GLN A 67 1.52 -2.43 -12.31
CA GLN A 67 0.75 -1.25 -11.98
C GLN A 67 -0.75 -1.52 -11.96
N VAL A 68 -1.41 -1.01 -10.91
CA VAL A 68 -2.84 -0.72 -10.91
C VAL A 68 -3.02 0.79 -10.84
N ALA A 69 -3.85 1.36 -11.71
CA ALA A 69 -4.13 2.79 -11.75
C ALA A 69 -5.63 3.05 -11.96
N PHE A 70 -6.10 4.14 -11.37
CA PHE A 70 -7.48 4.61 -11.50
C PHE A 70 -7.49 6.10 -11.85
N HIS A 71 -8.38 6.45 -12.78
CA HIS A 71 -8.85 7.83 -12.93
C HIS A 71 -9.93 8.07 -11.88
N LEU A 72 -9.75 9.09 -11.04
CA LEU A 72 -10.77 9.52 -10.08
C LEU A 72 -11.75 10.49 -10.72
N ASN A 73 -11.26 11.25 -11.70
CA ASN A 73 -11.99 12.12 -12.60
C ASN A 73 -11.09 12.36 -13.84
N ASP A 74 -11.48 13.27 -14.73
CA ASP A 74 -10.76 13.55 -15.99
C ASP A 74 -9.33 14.06 -15.77
N ASN A 75 -9.05 14.69 -14.63
CA ASN A 75 -7.79 15.38 -14.35
C ASN A 75 -7.01 14.78 -13.17
N GLU A 76 -7.46 13.65 -12.63
CA GLU A 76 -6.86 13.06 -11.43
C GLU A 76 -6.65 11.56 -11.56
N ILE A 77 -5.40 11.14 -11.37
CA ILE A 77 -4.98 9.75 -11.46
C ILE A 77 -4.31 9.35 -10.15
N ILE A 78 -4.63 8.14 -9.69
CA ILE A 78 -3.85 7.45 -8.66
C ILE A 78 -3.27 6.16 -9.22
N ALA A 79 -2.09 5.77 -8.75
CA ALA A 79 -1.54 4.46 -9.07
C ALA A 79 -0.78 3.83 -7.91
N PHE A 80 -0.76 2.51 -7.94
CA PHE A 80 0.01 1.63 -7.07
C PHE A 80 0.90 0.76 -7.95
N ASN A 81 2.21 0.91 -7.76
CA ASN A 81 3.22 0.27 -8.58
C ASN A 81 4.10 -0.61 -7.69
N VAL A 82 4.37 -1.84 -8.10
CA VAL A 82 5.33 -2.74 -7.46
C VAL A 82 6.48 -2.96 -8.42
N SER A 83 7.71 -2.67 -7.99
CA SER A 83 8.91 -2.92 -8.81
C SER A 83 9.11 -4.41 -9.05
N ILE A 84 9.38 -4.76 -10.31
CA ILE A 84 9.65 -6.14 -10.71
C ILE A 84 11.07 -6.53 -10.27
N GLN A 85 12.03 -5.61 -10.36
CA GLN A 85 13.42 -5.84 -9.96
C GLN A 85 13.58 -5.94 -8.44
N ASN A 86 12.78 -5.19 -7.67
CA ASN A 86 12.78 -5.24 -6.22
C ASN A 86 11.36 -5.13 -5.68
N GLN A 87 10.75 -6.27 -5.38
CA GLN A 87 9.34 -6.36 -4.97
C GLN A 87 9.04 -5.70 -3.60
N LYS A 88 10.09 -5.29 -2.86
CA LYS A 88 9.95 -4.47 -1.65
C LYS A 88 9.75 -2.99 -1.96
N ASP A 89 9.95 -2.58 -3.21
CA ASP A 89 9.76 -1.21 -3.67
C ASP A 89 8.38 -1.01 -4.24
N ILE A 90 7.56 -0.26 -3.49
CA ILE A 90 6.22 0.13 -3.87
C ILE A 90 6.21 1.63 -4.09
N VAL A 91 5.76 2.05 -5.27
CA VAL A 91 5.55 3.47 -5.59
C VAL A 91 4.06 3.74 -5.68
N ILE A 92 3.57 4.60 -4.80
CA ILE A 92 2.23 5.17 -4.91
C ILE A 92 2.35 6.57 -5.45
N PHE A 93 1.49 6.92 -6.42
CA PHE A 93 1.37 8.32 -6.83
C PHE A 93 -0.07 8.79 -6.94
N ARG A 94 -0.22 10.09 -6.79
CA ARG A 94 -1.41 10.86 -7.17
C ARG A 94 -0.97 12.04 -8.01
N ILE A 95 -1.64 12.21 -9.14
CA ILE A 95 -1.35 13.24 -10.14
C ILE A 95 -2.66 13.99 -10.36
N THR A 96 -2.65 15.29 -10.13
CA THR A 96 -3.69 16.21 -10.58
C THR A 96 -3.15 17.10 -11.70
N ASP A 97 -4.01 17.95 -12.25
CA ASP A 97 -3.64 19.01 -13.18
C ASP A 97 -2.70 20.07 -12.59
N THR A 98 -2.56 20.12 -11.26
CA THR A 98 -1.87 21.19 -10.53
C THR A 98 -0.78 20.69 -9.59
N ALA A 99 -0.85 19.44 -9.14
CA ALA A 99 0.08 18.88 -8.18
C ALA A 99 0.32 17.37 -8.41
N TRP A 100 1.58 16.94 -8.28
CA TRP A 100 1.98 15.54 -8.31
C TRP A 100 2.61 15.16 -6.97
N ALA A 101 2.22 14.00 -6.45
CA ALA A 101 2.78 13.43 -5.24
C ALA A 101 3.17 11.98 -5.48
N TYR A 102 4.43 11.66 -5.19
CA TYR A 102 5.00 10.32 -5.31
C TYR A 102 5.54 9.86 -3.96
N TYR A 103 5.27 8.60 -3.61
CA TYR A 103 5.67 8.01 -2.33
C TYR A 103 6.32 6.66 -2.58
N LEU A 104 7.59 6.52 -2.16
CA LEU A 104 8.26 5.23 -2.06
C LEU A 104 7.96 4.62 -0.68
N THR A 105 7.44 3.41 -0.67
CA THR A 105 7.11 2.67 0.55
C THR A 105 7.50 1.19 0.43
N SER A 106 7.33 0.44 1.52
CA SER A 106 7.57 -1.00 1.60
C SER A 106 6.25 -1.76 1.78
N PRO A 107 6.23 -3.09 1.62
CA PRO A 107 5.04 -3.92 1.89
C PRO A 107 4.48 -3.77 3.31
N GLU A 108 5.31 -3.35 4.27
CA GLU A 108 4.87 -3.02 5.64
C GLU A 108 4.15 -1.66 5.75
N GLY A 109 4.10 -0.88 4.67
CA GLY A 109 3.45 0.43 4.62
C GLY A 109 4.23 1.52 5.35
N VAL A 110 5.57 1.43 5.34
CA VAL A 110 6.50 2.43 5.90
C VAL A 110 6.93 3.40 4.79
N LEU A 111 6.74 4.70 5.00
CA LEU A 111 7.20 5.72 4.06
C LEU A 111 8.74 5.79 4.09
N ARG A 112 9.38 5.63 2.92
CA ARG A 112 10.83 5.78 2.75
C ARG A 112 11.22 7.10 2.11
N LYS A 113 10.47 7.54 1.10
CA LYS A 113 10.73 8.80 0.40
C LYS A 113 9.45 9.38 -0.17
N ALA A 114 9.39 10.71 -0.26
CA ALA A 114 8.31 11.43 -0.90
C ALA A 114 8.89 12.48 -1.87
N LYS A 115 8.20 12.69 -2.99
CA LYS A 115 8.50 13.74 -3.96
C LYS A 115 7.21 14.45 -4.34
N HIS A 116 7.26 15.77 -4.34
CA HIS A 116 6.13 16.63 -4.60
C HIS A 116 6.49 17.62 -5.68
N PHE A 117 5.56 17.86 -6.58
CA PHE A 117 5.69 18.84 -7.65
C PHE A 117 4.40 19.62 -7.75
N GLU A 118 4.50 20.93 -7.97
CA GLU A 118 3.34 21.79 -8.14
C GLU A 118 3.61 22.80 -9.25
N LYS A 119 2.53 23.24 -9.91
CA LYS A 119 2.60 24.37 -10.83
C LYS A 119 2.85 25.66 -10.04
N SER A 120 3.74 26.51 -10.54
CA SER A 120 4.03 27.83 -9.93
C SER A 120 2.84 28.81 -10.00
N SER A 121 1.92 28.60 -10.95
CA SER A 121 0.67 29.35 -11.09
C SER A 121 -0.36 28.57 -11.90
N ALA A 122 -1.62 28.99 -11.86
CA ALA A 122 -2.71 28.39 -12.64
C ALA A 122 -2.48 28.41 -14.16
N LYS A 123 -1.60 29.30 -14.66
CA LYS A 123 -1.26 29.42 -16.09
C LYS A 123 0.00 28.64 -16.48
N SER A 124 0.74 28.10 -15.51
CA SER A 124 1.96 27.33 -15.79
C SER A 124 1.63 25.99 -16.42
N THR A 125 2.42 25.58 -17.39
CA THR A 125 2.44 24.19 -17.90
C THR A 125 3.52 23.36 -17.22
N GLU A 126 4.47 24.02 -16.54
CA GLU A 126 5.62 23.39 -15.91
C GLU A 126 5.35 23.09 -14.42
N PHE A 127 5.76 21.90 -14.00
CA PHE A 127 5.73 21.42 -12.63
C PHE A 127 7.10 21.59 -11.99
N GLN A 128 7.15 22.26 -10.84
CA GLN A 128 8.39 22.51 -10.11
C GLN A 128 8.44 21.64 -8.84
N PRO A 129 9.61 21.07 -8.48
CA PRO A 129 9.78 20.37 -7.22
C PRO A 129 9.37 21.26 -6.04
N GLN A 130 8.62 20.69 -5.11
CA GLN A 130 8.25 21.34 -3.86
C GLN A 130 8.91 20.62 -2.69
N GLU A 131 9.67 21.38 -1.91
CA GLU A 131 10.13 20.88 -0.63
C GLU A 131 8.98 20.94 0.37
N ILE A 132 8.60 19.78 0.89
CA ILE A 132 7.56 19.68 1.90
C ILE A 132 8.14 19.14 3.20
N SER A 133 7.57 19.57 4.32
CA SER A 133 7.99 19.06 5.62
C SER A 133 7.73 17.55 5.74
N SER A 134 8.56 16.88 6.54
CA SER A 134 8.38 15.45 6.84
C SER A 134 6.98 15.13 7.38
N SER A 135 6.36 16.05 8.14
CA SER A 135 4.98 15.89 8.62
C SER A 135 3.99 15.86 7.46
N LYS A 136 4.04 16.87 6.57
CA LYS A 136 3.15 16.97 5.41
C LYS A 136 3.29 15.74 4.49
N ALA A 137 4.52 15.25 4.32
CA ALA A 137 4.79 14.04 3.55
C ALA A 137 4.14 12.80 4.15
N ARG A 138 4.26 12.62 5.48
CA ARG A 138 3.65 11.50 6.22
C ARG A 138 2.12 11.57 6.19
N ASP A 139 1.55 12.76 6.33
CA ASP A 139 0.10 12.94 6.31
C ASP A 139 -0.49 12.63 4.93
N GLY A 140 0.14 13.13 3.87
CA GLY A 140 -0.23 12.79 2.49
C GLY A 140 -0.11 11.28 2.22
N PHE A 141 1.00 10.67 2.62
CA PHE A 141 1.20 9.22 2.49
C PHE A 141 0.15 8.42 3.25
N LYS A 142 -0.21 8.82 4.48
CA LYS A 142 -1.23 8.13 5.29
C LYS A 142 -2.58 8.08 4.56
N LYS A 143 -2.96 9.17 3.89
CA LYS A 143 -4.19 9.25 3.08
C LYS A 143 -4.12 8.31 1.87
N GLU A 144 -3.02 8.31 1.12
CA GLU A 144 -2.87 7.39 -0.01
C GLU A 144 -2.85 5.92 0.43
N LYS A 145 -2.13 5.62 1.52
CA LYS A 145 -2.06 4.27 2.07
C LYS A 145 -3.47 3.78 2.45
N GLN A 146 -4.28 4.60 3.10
CA GLN A 146 -5.64 4.21 3.46
C GLN A 146 -6.52 3.96 2.22
N CYS A 147 -6.47 4.84 1.22
CA CYS A 147 -7.16 4.64 -0.05
C CYS A 147 -6.82 3.28 -0.67
N TRP A 148 -5.53 2.92 -0.76
CA TRP A 148 -5.10 1.66 -1.34
C TRP A 148 -5.44 0.44 -0.48
N MET A 149 -5.40 0.56 0.85
CA MET A 149 -5.88 -0.52 1.74
C MET A 149 -7.38 -0.78 1.54
N ASP A 150 -8.18 0.26 1.30
CA ASP A 150 -9.61 0.09 1.02
C ASP A 150 -9.87 -0.54 -0.36
N VAL A 151 -9.06 -0.20 -1.38
CA VAL A 151 -9.05 -0.89 -2.68
C VAL A 151 -8.72 -2.36 -2.50
N ALA A 152 -7.72 -2.70 -1.68
CA ALA A 152 -7.36 -4.10 -1.42
C ALA A 152 -8.50 -4.91 -0.80
N ARG A 153 -9.36 -4.26 -0.01
CA ARG A 153 -10.53 -4.89 0.64
C ARG A 153 -11.70 -5.08 -0.33
N THR A 154 -11.95 -4.09 -1.18
CA THR A 154 -13.17 -4.02 -2.01
C THR A 154 -12.96 -4.44 -3.45
N SER A 155 -11.71 -4.53 -3.91
CA SER A 155 -11.31 -4.77 -5.31
C SER A 155 -11.90 -3.76 -6.30
N LEU A 156 -12.39 -2.62 -5.80
CA LEU A 156 -12.97 -1.53 -6.56
C LEU A 156 -12.35 -0.22 -6.09
N LEU A 157 -12.51 0.84 -6.89
CA LEU A 157 -12.12 2.18 -6.47
C LEU A 157 -12.87 2.55 -5.18
N ALA A 158 -12.14 2.76 -4.09
CA ALA A 158 -12.72 3.02 -2.78
C ALA A 158 -13.12 4.49 -2.62
N ARG A 159 -14.20 4.75 -1.87
CA ARG A 159 -14.65 6.14 -1.56
C ARG A 159 -13.57 6.99 -0.91
N ALA A 160 -12.71 6.40 -0.07
CA ALA A 160 -11.59 7.08 0.58
C ALA A 160 -10.54 7.62 -0.41
N CYS A 161 -10.54 7.12 -1.65
CA CYS A 161 -9.68 7.63 -2.71
C CYS A 161 -10.19 8.94 -3.32
N VAL A 162 -11.51 9.17 -3.26
CA VAL A 162 -12.24 10.27 -3.91
C VAL A 162 -12.57 11.40 -2.94
N LEU A 163 -12.90 11.07 -1.68
CA LEU A 163 -13.24 12.06 -0.66
C LEU A 163 -11.94 12.64 -0.06
N ARG A 164 -11.65 13.91 -0.35
CA ARG A 164 -10.55 14.67 0.27
C ARG A 164 -10.95 16.07 0.63
#